data_AF-A0A4Q5YXW1-F1
#
_entry.id   AF-A0A4Q5YXW1-F1
#
_cell.length_a   1.000
_cell.length_b   1.000
_cell.length_c   1.000
_cell.angle_alpha   90.00
_cell.angle_beta   90.00
_cell.angle_gamma   90.00
#
_symmetry.space_group_name_H-M   'P 1'
#
loop_
_entity.id
_entity.type
_entity.pdbx_description
1 polymer ?
#
loop_
_entity_poly.entity_id
_entity_poly.type
_entity_poly.pdbx_seq_one_letter_code
_entity_poly.pdbx_strand_id
1 'polypeptide(L)'
;MKSLLVTSMMITAVLSCGRLMAQDPEPDPTTYTMSQPARDYRMAIGIRLSNSMPTLNNAITGKYFITDRSAVEGIVSFGSRFGIGALLEVYKPFSAQGLSWFYGAGAYVGFESNADKNGSGGGKTFVGPTGILGLDYKFANAPINLVTLDEMDALLGRAEVIPLDARPRDFYDLGHLPRALNLSREQFGPDFAVLEPVLRKPGQTLLVYCSDASCEDSVLVARELQKRGMGPLLIYPGGFAEWESAGKSVEGSL
;
A
#
# COMPACT_ATOMS: atom_id res chain seq x y z
N MET A 1 47.36 1.76 4.14
CA MET A 1 46.28 1.15 3.34
C MET A 1 45.02 1.98 3.54
N LYS A 2 44.49 2.60 2.49
CA LYS A 2 43.33 3.52 2.56
C LYS A 2 42.04 2.69 2.56
N SER A 3 41.17 2.88 3.56
CA SER A 3 39.86 2.22 3.64
C SER A 3 38.88 2.84 2.64
N LEU A 4 38.38 2.03 1.72
CA LEU A 4 37.28 2.42 0.83
C LEU A 4 35.96 2.29 1.61
N LEU A 5 35.29 3.42 1.90
CA LEU A 5 33.90 3.41 2.32
C LEU A 5 33.04 2.96 1.13
N VAL A 6 32.43 1.78 1.26
CA VAL A 6 31.39 1.33 0.33
C VAL A 6 30.05 1.84 0.86
N THR A 7 29.51 2.87 0.21
CA THR A 7 28.19 3.42 0.51
C THR A 7 27.12 2.44 0.02
N SER A 8 26.46 1.76 0.95
CA SER A 8 25.36 0.83 0.65
C SER A 8 24.06 1.60 0.41
N MET A 9 23.40 1.35 -0.71
CA MET A 9 22.13 1.97 -1.10
C MET A 9 20.99 1.03 -0.72
N MET A 10 20.16 1.45 0.23
CA MET A 10 19.07 0.66 0.81
C MET A 10 17.75 1.05 0.13
N ILE A 11 17.03 0.09 -0.45
CA ILE A 11 15.70 0.30 -1.01
C ILE A 11 14.69 -0.28 -0.03
N THR A 12 13.86 0.57 0.58
CA THR A 12 12.75 0.17 1.44
C THR A 12 11.46 0.42 0.67
N ALA A 13 10.65 -0.61 0.45
CA ALA A 13 9.30 -0.48 -0.11
C ALA A 13 8.30 -0.52 1.05
N VAL A 14 7.43 0.49 1.14
CA VAL A 14 6.38 0.63 2.16
C VAL A 14 5.03 0.53 1.45
N LEU A 15 4.22 -0.47 1.81
CA LEU A 15 2.80 -0.53 1.42
C LEU A 15 1.95 0.05 2.57
N SER A 16 1.05 0.99 2.27
CA SER A 16 0.16 1.63 3.23
C SER A 16 -1.29 1.51 2.74
N CYS A 17 -2.18 1.07 3.62
CA CYS A 17 -3.63 1.02 3.40
C CYS A 17 -4.28 2.18 4.16
N GLY A 18 -5.06 3.01 3.47
CA GLY A 18 -5.73 4.19 4.05
C GLY A 18 -7.23 3.97 4.25
N ARG A 19 -7.77 4.51 5.36
CA ARG A 19 -9.23 4.69 5.57
C ARG A 19 -9.65 6.07 5.05
N LEU A 20 -10.73 6.14 4.28
CA LEU A 20 -11.35 7.39 3.81
C LEU A 20 -11.99 8.18 4.97
N MET A 21 -11.62 9.46 5.10
CA MET A 21 -12.41 10.49 5.78
C MET A 21 -12.67 11.63 4.77
N ALA A 22 -13.82 12.29 4.94
CA ALA A 22 -14.48 13.18 3.98
C ALA A 22 -13.67 14.45 3.59
N GLN A 23 -13.96 14.97 2.39
CA GLN A 23 -13.36 16.18 1.80
C GLN A 23 -13.98 17.46 2.37
N ASP A 24 -13.13 18.34 2.92
CA ASP A 24 -13.41 19.77 3.14
C ASP A 24 -13.28 20.58 1.83
N PRO A 25 -13.84 21.80 1.73
CA PRO A 25 -13.97 22.55 0.47
C PRO A 25 -12.63 23.08 -0.08
N GLU A 26 -12.54 23.15 -1.41
CA GLU A 26 -11.37 23.56 -2.22
C GLU A 26 -10.84 24.99 -1.91
N PRO A 27 -9.50 25.22 -1.83
CA PRO A 27 -8.93 26.57 -1.70
C PRO A 27 -8.58 27.23 -3.06
N ASP A 28 -8.65 28.57 -3.07
CA ASP A 28 -8.41 29.52 -4.17
C ASP A 28 -7.10 29.28 -4.98
N PRO A 29 -7.14 29.34 -6.34
CA PRO A 29 -6.00 29.06 -7.22
C PRO A 29 -4.82 30.05 -7.15
N THR A 30 -4.91 31.15 -6.39
CA THR A 30 -3.84 32.17 -6.34
C THR A 30 -2.76 31.95 -5.27
N THR A 31 -2.82 30.85 -4.51
CA THR A 31 -1.82 30.51 -3.49
C THR A 31 -1.35 29.06 -3.64
N TYR A 32 -0.27 28.83 -4.40
CA TYR A 32 0.51 27.59 -4.26
C TYR A 32 1.36 27.66 -2.99
N THR A 33 0.70 27.65 -1.82
CA THR A 33 1.38 27.18 -0.61
C THR A 33 1.56 25.68 -0.81
N MET A 34 2.80 25.20 -0.90
CA MET A 34 3.09 23.77 -0.83
C MET A 34 2.76 23.25 0.58
N SER A 35 1.48 23.18 0.91
CA SER A 35 0.96 22.40 2.01
C SER A 35 1.02 20.96 1.54
N GLN A 36 2.03 20.20 1.99
CA GLN A 36 1.95 18.75 1.87
C GLN A 36 0.65 18.32 2.56
N PRO A 37 -0.16 17.42 1.95
CA PRO A 37 -1.30 16.85 2.66
C PRO A 37 -0.78 16.24 3.96
N ALA A 38 -1.44 16.57 5.07
CA ALA A 38 -1.12 16.05 6.40
C ALA A 38 -1.08 14.52 6.34
N ARG A 39 -0.21 13.88 7.13
CA ARG A 39 -0.21 12.40 7.19
C ARG A 39 -1.47 11.95 7.95
N ASP A 40 -2.49 11.52 7.22
CA ASP A 40 -3.72 11.00 7.82
C ASP A 40 -3.55 9.63 8.51
N TYR A 41 -2.39 8.98 8.32
CA TYR A 41 -2.03 7.73 9.00
C TYR A 41 -0.88 7.93 9.99
N ARG A 42 -0.96 7.22 11.13
CA ARG A 42 0.07 7.25 12.18
C ARG A 42 0.96 6.02 12.20
N MET A 43 0.62 4.95 11.46
CA MET A 43 1.37 3.69 11.43
C MET A 43 1.68 3.24 10.00
N ALA A 44 2.85 2.62 9.80
CA ALA A 44 3.23 1.97 8.55
C ALA A 44 4.00 0.67 8.82
N ILE A 45 3.93 -0.27 7.88
CA ILE A 45 4.71 -1.51 7.90
C ILE A 45 5.63 -1.51 6.67
N GLY A 46 6.87 -1.94 6.84
CA GLY A 46 7.89 -1.94 5.81
C GLY A 46 8.63 -3.25 5.72
N ILE A 47 9.25 -3.47 4.57
CA ILE A 47 10.23 -4.53 4.38
C ILE A 47 11.56 -3.86 4.06
N ARG A 48 12.59 -4.23 4.83
CA ARG A 48 13.98 -3.86 4.60
C ARG A 48 14.68 -5.02 3.95
N LEU A 49 15.30 -4.78 2.79
CA LEU A 49 16.12 -5.75 2.09
C LEU A 49 17.54 -5.20 2.01
N SER A 50 18.50 -5.96 2.53
CA SER A 50 19.90 -5.57 2.50
C SER A 50 20.80 -6.77 2.31
N ASN A 51 21.84 -6.57 1.50
CA ASN A 51 22.90 -7.54 1.29
C ASN A 51 24.10 -7.32 2.24
N SER A 52 24.07 -6.33 3.16
CA SER A 52 25.30 -5.87 3.83
C SER A 52 25.17 -5.26 5.23
N MET A 53 24.23 -5.70 6.07
CA MET A 53 24.26 -5.35 7.51
C MET A 53 24.15 -6.61 8.37
N PRO A 54 25.24 -7.10 9.00
CA PRO A 54 25.34 -8.49 9.48
C PRO A 54 24.35 -8.88 10.59
N THR A 55 23.62 -7.93 11.18
CA THR A 55 22.66 -8.19 12.28
C THR A 55 21.23 -7.70 11.98
N LEU A 56 21.06 -6.66 11.15
CA LEU A 56 19.76 -6.13 10.74
C LEU A 56 19.65 -6.05 9.20
N ASN A 57 19.78 -7.19 8.51
CA ASN A 57 19.83 -7.19 7.04
C ASN A 57 18.43 -7.13 6.39
N ASN A 58 17.68 -8.22 6.50
CA ASN A 58 16.40 -8.47 5.90
C ASN A 58 15.42 -8.48 7.06
N ALA A 59 14.60 -7.44 7.12
CA ALA A 59 13.79 -7.18 8.29
C ALA A 59 12.39 -6.74 7.90
N ILE A 60 11.43 -7.14 8.73
CA ILE A 60 10.11 -6.53 8.75
C ILE A 60 10.19 -5.37 9.73
N THR A 61 9.58 -4.24 9.37
CA THR A 61 9.59 -3.05 10.21
C THR A 61 8.20 -2.49 10.44
N GLY A 62 8.01 -1.93 11.62
CA GLY A 62 6.82 -1.19 12.00
C GLY A 62 7.21 0.22 12.36
N LYS A 63 6.54 1.22 11.78
CA LYS A 63 6.83 2.63 11.95
C LYS A 63 5.64 3.35 12.53
N TYR A 64 5.88 4.20 13.53
CA TYR A 64 4.89 5.07 14.13
C TYR A 64 5.30 6.54 13.96
N PHE A 65 4.48 7.32 13.28
CA PHE A 65 4.71 8.74 13.05
C PHE A 65 4.24 9.55 14.27
N ILE A 66 5.19 10.13 14.99
CA ILE A 66 4.91 11.02 16.12
C ILE A 66 4.38 12.35 15.61
N THR A 67 5.00 12.86 14.54
CA THR A 67 4.63 14.09 13.85
C THR A 67 4.73 13.87 12.34
N ASP A 68 4.35 14.86 11.53
CA ASP A 68 4.53 14.80 10.07
C ASP A 68 6.00 14.64 9.63
N ARG A 69 6.94 15.02 10.52
CA ARG A 69 8.38 15.06 10.27
C ARG A 69 9.19 14.09 11.12
N SER A 70 8.57 13.31 11.99
CA SER A 70 9.28 12.44 12.93
C SER A 70 8.61 11.10 13.14
N ALA A 71 9.40 10.02 13.15
CA ALA A 71 8.90 8.67 13.32
C ALA A 71 9.79 7.84 14.26
N VAL A 72 9.17 6.83 14.86
CA VAL A 72 9.84 5.73 15.57
C VAL A 72 9.67 4.49 14.72
N GLU A 73 10.75 3.77 14.41
CA GLU A 73 10.71 2.52 13.67
C GLU A 73 11.26 1.37 14.51
N GLY A 74 10.45 0.33 14.70
CA GLY A 74 10.87 -0.97 15.22
C GLY A 74 11.27 -1.89 14.07
N ILE A 75 12.34 -2.65 14.27
CA ILE A 75 12.95 -3.51 13.25
C ILE A 75 13.05 -4.92 13.82
N VAL A 76 12.56 -5.90 13.07
CA VAL A 76 12.76 -7.32 13.38
C VAL A 76 13.41 -8.00 12.18
N SER A 77 14.66 -8.40 12.34
CA SER A 77 15.48 -9.01 11.30
C SER A 77 15.52 -10.52 11.45
N PHE A 78 15.36 -11.20 10.31
CA PHE A 78 15.41 -12.65 10.21
C PHE A 78 16.55 -13.04 9.26
N GLY A 79 17.39 -14.00 9.67
CA GLY A 79 18.57 -14.39 8.90
C GLY A 79 19.54 -15.23 9.73
N SER A 80 20.84 -15.17 9.42
CA SER A 80 21.89 -15.85 10.20
C SER A 80 21.96 -15.38 11.65
N ARG A 81 21.46 -14.17 11.92
CA ARG A 81 21.27 -13.63 13.27
C ARG A 81 19.84 -13.14 13.38
N PHE A 82 19.20 -13.46 14.50
CA PHE A 82 17.94 -12.83 14.86
C PHE A 82 18.24 -11.46 15.46
N GLY A 83 17.65 -10.39 14.93
CA GLY A 83 17.97 -9.03 15.34
C GLY A 83 16.73 -8.21 15.66
N ILE A 84 16.77 -7.44 16.74
CA ILE A 84 15.75 -6.45 17.09
C ILE A 84 16.43 -5.09 17.13
N GLY A 85 15.84 -4.10 16.46
CA GLY A 85 16.34 -2.73 16.43
C GLY A 85 15.23 -1.71 16.63
N ALA A 86 15.63 -0.51 17.03
CA ALA A 86 14.77 0.66 17.08
C ALA A 86 15.50 1.86 16.49
N LEU A 87 14.78 2.73 15.76
CA LEU A 87 15.28 3.97 15.18
C LEU A 87 14.34 5.13 15.49
N LEU A 88 14.94 6.29 15.72
CA LEU A 88 14.27 7.58 15.65
C LEU A 88 14.63 8.22 14.32
N GLU A 89 13.63 8.70 13.59
CA GLU A 89 13.81 9.22 12.23
C GLU A 89 13.22 10.61 12.07
N VAL A 90 13.90 11.42 11.26
CA VAL A 90 13.51 12.78 10.91
C VAL A 90 13.39 12.89 9.39
N TYR A 91 12.25 13.40 8.94
CA TYR A 91 11.90 13.56 7.53
C TYR A 91 12.02 15.03 7.11
N LYS A 92 12.55 15.25 5.91
CA LYS A 92 12.72 16.55 5.29
C LYS A 92 12.22 16.51 3.85
N PRO A 93 11.52 17.57 3.39
CA PRO A 93 11.04 17.62 2.02
C PRO A 93 12.21 17.67 1.04
N PHE A 94 12.04 17.07 -0.12
CA PHE A 94 12.94 17.20 -1.27
C PHE A 94 12.31 18.12 -2.32
N SER A 95 13.12 18.61 -3.27
CA SER A 95 12.65 19.54 -4.32
C SER A 95 11.68 18.89 -5.32
N ALA A 96 11.60 17.56 -5.35
CA ALA A 96 10.68 16.81 -6.20
C ALA A 96 9.38 16.49 -5.42
N GLN A 97 8.22 16.64 -6.09
CA GLN A 97 6.91 16.40 -5.50
C GLN A 97 6.78 14.95 -4.98
N GLY A 98 6.24 14.77 -3.77
CA GLY A 98 6.06 13.46 -3.15
C GLY A 98 7.35 12.83 -2.60
N LEU A 99 8.53 13.35 -2.95
CA LEU A 99 9.80 12.86 -2.48
C LEU A 99 10.22 13.58 -1.20
N SER A 100 10.61 12.81 -0.20
CA SER A 100 11.26 13.28 1.03
C SER A 100 12.57 12.54 1.21
N TRP A 101 13.52 13.15 1.90
CA TRP A 101 14.68 12.44 2.41
C TRP A 101 14.56 12.36 3.93
N PHE A 102 15.13 11.31 4.51
CA PHE A 102 15.07 11.11 5.95
C PHE A 102 16.38 10.54 6.46
N TYR A 103 16.65 10.82 7.73
CA TYR A 103 17.77 10.25 8.44
C TYR A 103 17.32 9.85 9.83
N GLY A 104 17.98 8.85 10.41
CA GLY A 104 17.65 8.36 11.73
C GLY A 104 18.81 7.65 12.40
N ALA A 105 18.68 7.52 13.72
CA ALA A 105 19.66 6.88 14.57
C ALA A 105 18.95 6.07 15.65
N GLY A 106 19.64 5.05 16.15
CA GLY A 106 19.11 4.18 17.18
C GLY A 106 20.07 3.06 17.53
N ALA A 107 19.54 1.95 18.02
CA ALA A 107 20.32 0.84 18.54
C ALA A 107 19.67 -0.50 18.19
N TYR A 108 20.47 -1.55 18.28
CA TYR A 108 20.01 -2.91 18.06
C TYR A 108 20.63 -3.88 19.06
N VAL A 109 19.93 -5.00 19.23
CA VAL A 109 20.44 -6.22 19.83
C VAL A 109 20.22 -7.37 18.85
N GLY A 110 21.19 -8.25 18.71
CA GLY A 110 21.08 -9.42 17.88
C GLY A 110 21.70 -10.65 18.52
N PHE A 111 21.13 -11.79 18.19
CA PHE A 111 21.45 -13.08 18.77
C PHE A 111 21.83 -14.04 17.66
N GLU A 112 23.03 -14.61 17.78
CA GLU A 112 23.51 -15.69 16.92
C GLU A 112 23.64 -16.95 17.78
N SER A 113 22.97 -18.03 17.37
CA SER A 113 23.17 -19.35 17.96
C SER A 113 24.18 -20.11 17.11
N ASN A 114 25.26 -20.57 17.73
CA ASN A 114 26.24 -21.48 17.12
C ASN A 114 26.19 -22.84 17.83
N ALA A 115 25.01 -23.28 18.25
CA ALA A 115 24.82 -24.59 18.88
C ALA A 115 24.89 -25.71 17.82
N ASP A 116 25.74 -26.71 18.07
CA ASP A 116 25.84 -27.89 17.22
C ASP A 116 24.57 -28.75 17.34
N LYS A 117 24.40 -29.74 16.45
CA LYS A 117 23.24 -30.66 16.46
C LYS A 117 23.02 -31.42 17.78
N ASN A 118 24.04 -31.46 18.64
CA ASN A 118 24.01 -32.10 19.95
C ASN A 118 23.75 -31.11 21.10
N GLY A 119 23.41 -29.85 20.81
CA GLY A 119 23.17 -28.80 21.81
C GLY A 119 24.45 -28.23 22.45
N SER A 120 25.63 -28.73 22.07
CA SER A 120 26.92 -28.19 22.49
C SER A 120 27.29 -27.00 21.62
N GLY A 121 27.48 -25.83 22.22
CA GLY A 121 27.88 -24.61 21.54
C GLY A 121 27.47 -23.36 22.32
N GLY A 122 27.93 -22.19 21.89
CA GLY A 122 27.66 -20.91 22.54
C GLY A 122 26.72 -20.01 21.73
N GLY A 123 26.21 -18.96 22.37
CA GLY A 123 25.51 -17.86 21.72
C GLY A 123 26.36 -16.60 21.71
N LYS A 124 26.35 -15.84 20.59
CA LYS A 124 26.94 -14.49 20.55
C LYS A 124 25.82 -13.46 20.56
N THR A 125 25.93 -12.52 21.49
CA THR A 125 25.05 -11.35 21.54
C THR A 125 25.78 -10.16 20.94
N PHE A 126 25.14 -9.50 19.99
CA PHE A 126 25.62 -8.30 19.33
C PHE A 126 24.76 -7.15 19.79
N VAL A 127 25.38 -6.10 20.33
CA VAL A 127 24.71 -4.85 20.64
C VAL A 127 25.46 -3.74 19.96
N GLY A 128 24.74 -2.78 19.39
CA GLY A 128 25.40 -1.69 18.70
C GLY A 128 24.48 -0.57 18.30
N PRO A 129 25.05 0.58 17.93
CA PRO A 129 24.30 1.65 17.31
C PRO A 129 23.88 1.24 15.89
N THR A 130 22.79 1.82 15.41
CA THR A 130 22.35 1.74 14.01
C THR A 130 21.90 3.11 13.54
N GLY A 131 22.05 3.37 12.25
CA GLY A 131 21.59 4.59 11.61
C GLY A 131 20.99 4.28 10.25
N ILE A 132 20.16 5.20 9.78
CA ILE A 132 19.55 5.13 8.46
C ILE A 132 19.65 6.50 7.79
N LEU A 133 19.88 6.48 6.49
CA LEU A 133 19.73 7.62 5.60
C LEU A 133 19.02 7.08 4.37
N GLY A 134 17.92 7.71 3.98
CA GLY A 134 17.09 7.19 2.91
C GLY A 134 16.26 8.26 2.21
N LEU A 135 15.68 7.84 1.10
CA LEU A 135 14.66 8.58 0.38
C LEU A 135 13.32 7.90 0.63
N ASP A 136 12.29 8.70 0.87
CA ASP A 136 10.91 8.29 1.05
C ASP A 136 10.10 8.93 -0.07
N TYR A 137 9.69 8.12 -1.06
CA TYR A 137 8.82 8.59 -2.13
C TYR A 137 7.38 8.21 -1.84
N LYS A 138 6.58 9.22 -1.55
CA LYS A 138 5.12 9.11 -1.51
C LYS A 138 4.62 9.36 -2.92
N PHE A 139 4.05 8.33 -3.54
CA PHE A 139 3.34 8.48 -4.80
C PHE A 139 2.17 9.45 -4.59
N ALA A 140 2.34 10.70 -5.04
CA ALA A 140 1.24 11.65 -5.13
C ALA A 140 0.23 11.03 -6.10
N ASN A 141 -0.92 10.58 -5.57
CA ASN A 141 -1.97 9.88 -6.31
C ASN A 141 -1.68 8.42 -6.69
N ALA A 142 -1.21 7.58 -5.77
CA ALA A 142 -1.54 6.15 -5.85
C ALA A 142 -2.92 5.93 -5.17
N PRO A 143 -4.05 5.95 -5.90
CA PRO A 143 -5.39 6.00 -5.33
C PRO A 143 -5.92 4.59 -5.29
N ILE A 144 -5.24 3.73 -4.55
CA ILE A 144 -5.73 2.38 -4.33
C ILE A 144 -6.22 2.36 -2.88
N ASN A 145 -7.41 2.92 -2.68
CA ASN A 145 -8.17 2.66 -1.47
C ASN A 145 -8.62 1.19 -1.55
N LEU A 146 -7.80 0.32 -0.98
CA LEU A 146 -8.12 -1.10 -0.90
C LEU A 146 -9.21 -1.30 0.14
N VAL A 147 -10.23 -2.06 -0.22
CA VAL A 147 -11.26 -2.50 0.72
C VAL A 147 -11.10 -3.99 0.97
N THR A 148 -11.35 -4.41 2.21
CA THR A 148 -11.41 -5.82 2.60
C THR A 148 -12.76 -6.46 2.21
N LEU A 149 -12.90 -7.79 2.32
CA LEU A 149 -14.17 -8.49 2.09
C LEU A 149 -15.32 -7.93 2.95
N ASP A 150 -15.08 -7.68 4.24
CA ASP A 150 -16.10 -7.17 5.16
C ASP A 150 -16.52 -5.74 4.80
N GLU A 151 -15.56 -4.90 4.41
CA GLU A 151 -15.84 -3.54 3.94
C GLU A 151 -16.56 -3.57 2.60
N MET A 152 -16.19 -4.48 1.71
CA MET A 152 -16.84 -4.67 0.42
C MET A 152 -18.32 -5.03 0.58
N ASP A 153 -18.62 -6.01 1.43
CA ASP A 153 -19.99 -6.42 1.75
C ASP A 153 -20.82 -5.27 2.33
N ALA A 154 -20.24 -4.52 3.28
CA ALA A 154 -20.89 -3.35 3.87
C ALA A 154 -21.11 -2.21 2.86
N LEU A 155 -20.20 -2.02 1.90
CA LEU A 155 -20.28 -0.99 0.86
C LEU A 155 -21.29 -1.35 -0.23
N LEU A 156 -21.39 -2.62 -0.63
CA LEU A 156 -22.37 -3.09 -1.61
C LEU A 156 -23.82 -2.83 -1.17
N GLY A 157 -24.09 -2.82 0.14
CA GLY A 157 -25.39 -2.45 0.69
C GLY A 157 -25.80 -0.99 0.49
N ARG A 158 -24.87 -0.12 0.06
CA ARG A 158 -25.11 1.31 -0.12
C ARG A 158 -25.57 1.63 -1.54
N ALA A 159 -26.51 2.55 -1.68
CA ALA A 159 -27.07 2.92 -2.98
C ALA A 159 -26.09 3.76 -3.81
N GLU A 160 -25.23 4.52 -3.13
CA GLU A 160 -24.23 5.40 -3.74
C GLU A 160 -22.96 4.66 -4.23
N VAL A 161 -22.79 3.39 -3.89
CA VAL A 161 -21.65 2.58 -4.34
C VAL A 161 -22.01 1.87 -5.64
N ILE A 162 -21.16 2.04 -6.65
CA ILE A 162 -21.25 1.33 -7.93
C ILE A 162 -20.10 0.33 -8.02
N PRO A 163 -20.39 -0.98 -7.89
CA PRO A 163 -19.41 -2.02 -8.17
C PRO A 163 -19.15 -2.11 -9.68
N LEU A 164 -17.88 -2.20 -10.05
CA LEU A 164 -17.40 -2.31 -11.43
C LEU A 164 -16.59 -3.60 -11.58
N ASP A 165 -17.04 -4.49 -12.47
CA ASP A 165 -16.36 -5.73 -12.79
C ASP A 165 -15.36 -5.49 -13.94
N ALA A 166 -14.07 -5.60 -13.64
CA ALA A 166 -13.00 -5.38 -14.60
C ALA A 166 -12.73 -6.57 -15.55
N ARG A 167 -13.39 -7.72 -15.32
CA ARG A 167 -13.18 -8.94 -16.11
C ARG A 167 -13.82 -8.85 -17.50
N PRO A 168 -13.40 -9.70 -18.45
CA PRO A 168 -14.10 -9.85 -19.74
C PRO A 168 -15.59 -10.20 -19.56
N ARG A 169 -16.40 -9.76 -20.52
CA ARG A 169 -17.87 -9.90 -20.48
C ARG A 169 -18.35 -11.33 -20.24
N ASP A 170 -17.68 -12.31 -20.86
CA ASP A 170 -18.03 -13.73 -20.71
C ASP A 170 -17.96 -14.20 -19.25
N PHE A 171 -16.99 -13.72 -18.46
CA PHE A 171 -16.89 -14.06 -17.04
C PHE A 171 -17.93 -13.33 -16.20
N TYR A 172 -18.23 -12.08 -16.56
CA TYR A 172 -19.31 -11.33 -15.92
C TYR A 172 -20.65 -12.05 -16.13
N ASP A 173 -20.93 -12.57 -17.32
CA ASP A 173 -22.19 -13.26 -17.62
C ASP A 173 -22.41 -14.56 -16.85
N LEU A 174 -21.33 -15.28 -16.57
CA LEU A 174 -21.36 -16.50 -15.75
C LEU A 174 -21.66 -16.19 -14.28
N GLY A 175 -21.14 -15.08 -13.76
CA GLY A 175 -21.36 -14.70 -12.37
C GLY A 175 -20.59 -13.45 -11.99
N HIS A 176 -21.23 -12.50 -11.32
CA HIS A 176 -20.66 -11.25 -10.86
C HIS A 176 -21.29 -10.80 -9.53
N LEU A 177 -20.71 -9.77 -8.92
CA LEU A 177 -21.24 -9.20 -7.68
C LEU A 177 -22.59 -8.51 -7.96
N PRO A 178 -23.52 -8.48 -6.98
CA PRO A 178 -24.82 -7.85 -7.16
C PRO A 178 -24.71 -6.39 -7.59
N ARG A 179 -25.52 -5.97 -8.57
CA ARG A 179 -25.54 -4.61 -9.14
C ARG A 179 -24.25 -4.20 -9.87
N ALA A 180 -23.29 -5.09 -10.07
CA ALA A 180 -22.04 -4.74 -10.74
C ALA A 180 -22.31 -4.35 -12.20
N LEU A 181 -21.59 -3.34 -12.68
CA LEU A 181 -21.54 -2.98 -14.09
C LEU A 181 -20.24 -3.55 -14.68
N ASN A 182 -20.31 -4.21 -15.83
CA ASN A 182 -19.10 -4.67 -16.50
C ASN A 182 -18.39 -3.49 -17.17
N LEU A 183 -17.18 -3.21 -16.70
CA LEU A 183 -16.26 -2.25 -17.31
C LEU A 183 -14.94 -2.98 -17.53
N SER A 184 -14.93 -3.81 -18.57
CA SER A 184 -13.84 -4.75 -18.79
C SER A 184 -12.55 -4.01 -19.12
N ARG A 185 -11.41 -4.57 -18.70
CA ARG A 185 -10.12 -4.01 -19.09
C ARG A 185 -9.94 -4.04 -20.61
N GLU A 186 -10.32 -5.15 -21.26
CA GLU A 186 -10.11 -5.36 -22.70
C GLU A 186 -10.94 -4.39 -23.55
N GLN A 187 -12.19 -4.11 -23.17
CA GLN A 187 -13.12 -3.26 -23.93
C GLN A 187 -13.42 -1.94 -23.22
N PHE A 188 -12.47 -1.44 -22.40
CA PHE A 188 -12.67 -0.24 -21.58
C PHE A 188 -13.24 0.95 -22.35
N GLY A 189 -12.75 1.24 -23.57
CA GLY A 189 -13.22 2.39 -24.36
C GLY A 189 -14.72 2.33 -24.69
N PRO A 190 -15.18 1.29 -25.41
CA PRO A 190 -16.60 1.05 -25.66
C PRO A 190 -17.44 0.97 -24.38
N ASP A 191 -17.02 0.19 -23.38
CA ASP A 191 -17.76 0.01 -22.12
C ASP A 191 -17.92 1.34 -21.37
N PHE A 192 -16.82 2.11 -21.26
CA PHE A 192 -16.82 3.41 -20.60
C PHE A 192 -17.73 4.41 -21.31
N ALA A 193 -17.75 4.43 -22.65
CA ALA A 193 -18.61 5.36 -23.39
C ALA A 193 -20.11 5.15 -23.09
N VAL A 194 -20.51 3.90 -22.83
CA VAL A 194 -21.89 3.56 -22.43
C VAL A 194 -22.14 3.92 -20.97
N LEU A 195 -21.17 3.66 -20.09
CA LEU A 195 -21.33 3.81 -18.65
C LEU A 195 -21.07 5.23 -18.14
N GLU A 196 -20.32 6.06 -18.85
CA GLU A 196 -19.90 7.40 -18.42
C GLU A 196 -21.05 8.25 -17.85
N PRO A 197 -22.24 8.35 -18.50
CA PRO A 197 -23.35 9.13 -17.95
C PRO A 197 -23.84 8.64 -16.58
N VAL A 198 -23.67 7.36 -16.29
CA VAL A 198 -23.99 6.76 -14.99
C VAL A 198 -22.88 7.06 -14.00
N LEU A 199 -21.62 6.80 -14.35
CA LEU A 199 -20.45 6.92 -13.47
C LEU A 199 -20.12 8.37 -13.08
N ARG A 200 -20.55 9.35 -13.87
CA ARG A 200 -20.28 10.78 -13.64
C ARG A 200 -21.29 11.45 -12.71
N LYS A 201 -22.32 10.74 -12.26
CA LYS A 201 -23.32 11.30 -11.35
C LYS A 201 -22.66 11.66 -10.01
N PRO A 202 -22.90 12.86 -9.48
CA PRO A 202 -22.27 13.29 -8.24
C PRO A 202 -22.71 12.43 -7.05
N GLY A 203 -21.82 12.31 -6.06
CA GLY A 203 -22.09 11.57 -4.82
C GLY A 203 -21.94 10.06 -4.93
N GLN A 204 -21.49 9.54 -6.08
CA GLN A 204 -21.23 8.11 -6.24
C GLN A 204 -19.79 7.74 -5.88
N THR A 205 -19.61 6.55 -5.32
CA THR A 205 -18.30 5.92 -5.11
C THR A 205 -18.17 4.74 -6.07
N LEU A 206 -17.10 4.72 -6.86
CA LEU A 206 -16.82 3.66 -7.81
C LEU A 206 -15.92 2.63 -7.13
N LEU A 207 -16.34 1.36 -7.15
CA LEU A 207 -15.61 0.27 -6.50
C LEU A 207 -15.27 -0.80 -7.54
N VAL A 208 -13.98 -0.96 -7.86
CA VAL A 208 -13.52 -1.85 -8.93
C VAL A 208 -13.00 -3.17 -8.36
N TYR A 209 -13.36 -4.30 -8.97
CA TYR A 209 -12.82 -5.63 -8.64
C TYR A 209 -12.47 -6.42 -9.92
N CYS A 210 -11.66 -7.48 -9.77
CA CYS A 210 -11.32 -8.43 -10.85
C CYS A 210 -11.58 -9.87 -10.39
N SER A 211 -11.00 -10.87 -11.05
CA SER A 211 -11.11 -12.30 -10.72
C SER A 211 -10.61 -12.62 -9.32
N ASP A 212 -9.41 -12.18 -8.97
CA ASP A 212 -8.73 -12.54 -7.72
C ASP A 212 -7.57 -11.58 -7.40
N ALA A 213 -6.89 -11.83 -6.28
CA ALA A 213 -5.77 -11.02 -5.78
C ALA A 213 -4.52 -11.00 -6.67
N SER A 214 -4.40 -11.91 -7.64
CA SER A 214 -3.30 -11.92 -8.63
C SER A 214 -3.64 -11.14 -9.90
N CYS A 215 -4.92 -10.79 -10.11
CA CYS A 215 -5.35 -10.00 -11.26
C CYS A 215 -5.07 -8.50 -11.07
N GLU A 216 -4.42 -7.88 -12.07
CA GLU A 216 -4.10 -6.45 -12.05
C GLU A 216 -5.17 -5.54 -12.70
N ASP A 217 -6.19 -6.12 -13.35
CA ASP A 217 -7.14 -5.36 -14.19
C ASP A 217 -7.96 -4.35 -13.39
N SER A 218 -8.31 -4.66 -12.14
CA SER A 218 -9.03 -3.72 -11.26
C SER A 218 -8.24 -2.43 -11.03
N VAL A 219 -6.91 -2.54 -10.89
CA VAL A 219 -6.00 -1.41 -10.73
C VAL A 219 -5.87 -0.63 -12.05
N LEU A 220 -5.79 -1.32 -13.18
CA LEU A 220 -5.67 -0.69 -14.50
C LEU A 220 -6.95 0.08 -14.89
N VAL A 221 -8.12 -0.51 -14.66
CA VAL A 221 -9.43 0.12 -14.89
C VAL A 221 -9.60 1.33 -13.97
N ALA A 222 -9.30 1.19 -12.67
CA ALA A 222 -9.38 2.31 -11.72
C ALA A 222 -8.46 3.48 -12.11
N ARG A 223 -7.24 3.20 -12.57
CA ARG A 223 -6.31 4.24 -13.07
C ARG A 223 -6.89 4.97 -14.28
N GLU A 224 -7.52 4.24 -15.20
CA GLU A 224 -8.08 4.81 -16.42
C GLU A 224 -9.33 5.66 -16.15
N LEU A 225 -10.16 5.26 -15.18
CA LEU A 225 -11.25 6.06 -14.61
C LEU A 225 -10.72 7.35 -13.95
N GLN A 226 -9.67 7.24 -13.14
CA GLN A 226 -9.09 8.40 -12.45
C GLN A 226 -8.55 9.44 -13.43
N LYS A 227 -7.85 9.02 -14.50
CA LYS A 227 -7.35 9.94 -15.54
C LYS A 227 -8.48 10.75 -16.20
N ARG A 228 -9.73 10.25 -16.17
CA ARG A 228 -10.93 10.90 -16.69
C ARG A 228 -11.67 11.73 -15.64
N GLY A 229 -11.11 11.86 -14.44
CA GLY A 229 -11.69 12.62 -13.33
C GLY A 229 -12.85 11.90 -12.64
N MET A 230 -12.96 10.58 -12.78
CA MET A 230 -13.98 9.78 -12.08
C MET A 230 -13.54 9.48 -10.65
N GLY A 231 -14.49 9.43 -9.73
CA GLY A 231 -14.27 9.03 -8.33
C GLY A 231 -15.21 9.72 -7.35
N PRO A 232 -15.15 9.37 -6.04
CA PRO A 232 -14.11 8.57 -5.35
C PRO A 232 -13.96 7.12 -5.84
N LEU A 233 -12.73 6.60 -5.82
CA LEU A 233 -12.38 5.25 -6.29
C LEU A 233 -11.93 4.34 -5.13
N LEU A 234 -12.45 3.11 -5.13
CA LEU A 234 -12.12 2.00 -4.25
C LEU A 234 -11.74 0.78 -5.09
N ILE A 235 -10.84 -0.07 -4.58
CA ILE A 235 -10.46 -1.33 -5.22
C ILE A 235 -10.65 -2.46 -4.23
N TYR A 236 -11.36 -3.51 -4.62
CA TYR A 236 -11.47 -4.74 -3.85
C TYR A 236 -10.49 -5.79 -4.43
N PRO A 237 -9.35 -6.05 -3.78
CA PRO A 237 -8.30 -6.91 -4.30
C PRO A 237 -8.66 -8.40 -4.20
N GLY A 238 -9.55 -8.79 -3.28
CA GLY A 238 -9.99 -10.18 -3.15
C GLY A 238 -10.67 -10.73 -4.41
N GLY A 239 -11.30 -9.83 -5.18
CA GLY A 239 -11.93 -10.17 -6.44
C GLY A 239 -13.15 -11.09 -6.29
N PHE A 240 -13.64 -11.57 -7.42
CA PHE A 240 -14.79 -12.47 -7.48
C PHE A 240 -14.54 -13.80 -6.77
N ALA A 241 -13.31 -14.33 -6.82
CA ALA A 241 -12.95 -15.59 -6.19
C ALA A 241 -13.09 -15.54 -4.66
N GLU A 242 -12.60 -14.48 -3.99
CA GLU A 242 -12.77 -14.33 -2.54
C GLU A 242 -14.27 -14.18 -2.18
N TRP A 243 -15.01 -13.40 -2.97
CA TRP A 243 -16.46 -13.19 -2.78
C TRP A 243 -17.26 -14.49 -2.86
N GLU A 244 -17.01 -15.30 -3.90
CA GLU A 244 -17.66 -16.60 -4.10
C GLU A 244 -17.27 -17.60 -3.02
N SER A 245 -15.97 -17.67 -2.67
CA SER A 245 -15.48 -18.57 -1.61
C SER A 245 -16.10 -18.27 -0.24
N ALA A 246 -16.49 -17.01 0.00
CA ALA A 246 -17.17 -16.56 1.20
C ALA A 246 -18.68 -16.85 1.20
N GLY A 247 -19.21 -17.50 0.15
CA GLY A 247 -20.63 -17.86 0.04
C GLY A 247 -21.56 -16.66 -0.09
N LYS A 248 -21.05 -15.53 -0.61
CA LYS A 248 -21.84 -14.32 -0.83
C LYS A 248 -22.73 -14.45 -2.07
N SER A 249 -23.79 -13.65 -2.14
CA SER A 249 -24.72 -13.66 -3.27
C SER A 249 -24.05 -13.17 -4.55
N VAL A 250 -24.40 -13.77 -5.69
CA VAL A 250 -23.93 -13.41 -7.03
C VAL A 250 -25.12 -13.23 -7.98
N GLU A 251 -24.94 -12.41 -9.01
CA GLU A 251 -25.86 -12.26 -10.15
C GLU A 251 -25.21 -12.85 -11.42
N GLY A 252 -25.99 -13.33 -12.38
CA GLY A 252 -25.50 -13.99 -13.59
C GLY A 252 -26.17 -15.33 -13.87
N SER A 253 -25.80 -15.95 -14.99
CA SER A 253 -26.31 -17.28 -15.36
C SER A 253 -25.39 -18.35 -14.76
N LEU A 254 -25.69 -18.76 -13.53
CA LEU A 254 -25.14 -19.98 -12.94
C LEU A 254 -25.82 -21.23 -13.52
#